data_AF-A0A923LIT1-F1
#
_entry.id   AF-A0A923LIT1-F1
#
_cell.length_a   1.000
_cell.length_b   1.000
_cell.length_c   1.000
_cell.angle_alpha   90.00
_cell.angle_beta   90.00
_cell.angle_gamma   90.00
#
_symmetry.space_group_name_H-M   'P 1'
#
loop_
_entity.id
_entity.type
_entity.pdbx_description
1 polymer ?
#
loop_
_entity_poly.entity_id
_entity_poly.type
_entity_poly.pdbx_seq_one_letter_code
_entity_poly.pdbx_strand_id
1 'polypeptide(L)' 'MNVSNHPSITNKTLRSKAQEVEQILSLYKEGKNITEIASSLHFSQSYVQDVLLCAQTLAEDDAMAIAMVMEDS' A
#
# COMPACT_ATOMS: atom_id res chain seq x y z
N MET A 1 17.82 -20.00 28.12
CA MET A 1 16.54 -19.36 27.73
C MET A 1 16.90 -18.06 27.04
N ASN A 2 16.84 -17.98 25.71
CA ASN A 2 17.10 -16.74 24.99
C ASN A 2 15.79 -16.32 24.32
N VAL A 3 15.28 -15.18 24.74
CA VAL A 3 13.97 -14.65 24.33
C VAL A 3 14.07 -14.10 22.91
N SER A 4 13.81 -14.97 21.94
CA SER A 4 13.45 -14.56 20.58
C SER A 4 12.05 -13.97 20.61
N ASN A 5 11.93 -12.65 20.47
CA ASN A 5 10.88 -11.99 19.69
C ASN A 5 11.06 -10.49 19.81
N HIS A 6 11.56 -9.87 18.74
CA HIS A 6 11.54 -8.43 18.55
C HIS A 6 10.22 -8.08 17.85
N PRO A 7 9.20 -7.50 18.52
CA PRO A 7 7.92 -7.15 17.89
C PRO A 7 7.98 -5.79 17.16
N SER A 8 9.17 -5.23 16.96
CA SER A 8 9.34 -3.81 16.61
C SER A 8 9.63 -3.56 15.12
N ILE A 9 9.87 -4.60 14.32
CA ILE A 9 10.21 -4.47 12.90
C ILE A 9 8.93 -4.47 12.03
N THR A 10 7.93 -5.26 12.39
CA THR A 10 6.65 -5.42 11.64
C THR A 10 5.83 -4.13 11.54
N ASN A 11 5.85 -3.27 12.56
CA ASN A 11 5.03 -2.06 12.57
C ASN A 11 5.57 -0.92 11.68
N LYS A 12 6.89 -0.86 11.46
CA LYS A 12 7.49 0.22 10.65
C LYS A 12 7.26 -0.01 9.16
N THR A 13 7.43 -1.25 8.70
CA THR A 13 7.25 -1.61 7.29
C THR A 13 5.80 -1.48 6.86
N LEU A 14 4.86 -1.96 7.70
CA LEU A 14 3.43 -1.85 7.43
C LEU A 14 2.96 -0.39 7.35
N ARG A 15 3.44 0.46 8.26
CA ARG A 15 3.10 1.89 8.26
C ARG A 15 3.64 2.60 7.02
N SER A 16 4.86 2.29 6.59
CA SER A 16 5.41 2.83 5.34
C SER A 16 4.57 2.39 4.13
N LYS A 17 4.22 1.10 4.03
CA LYS A 17 3.33 0.60 2.97
C LYS A 17 1.96 1.27 2.98
N ALA A 18 1.35 1.45 4.15
CA ALA A 18 0.07 2.16 4.26
C ALA A 18 0.17 3.61 3.78
N GLN A 19 1.29 4.30 4.06
CA GLN A 19 1.52 5.66 3.54
C GLN A 19 1.67 5.67 2.01
N GLU A 20 2.35 4.68 1.44
CA GLU A 20 2.47 4.54 -0.02
C GLU A 20 1.10 4.28 -0.68
N VAL A 21 0.30 3.39 -0.09
CA VAL A 21 -1.07 3.11 -0.53
C VAL A 21 -1.94 4.35 -0.44
N GLU A 22 -1.88 5.10 0.67
CA GLU A 22 -2.63 6.34 0.84
C GLU A 22 -2.30 7.35 -0.26
N GLN A 23 -1.01 7.52 -0.59
CA GLN A 23 -0.57 8.40 -1.68
C GLN A 23 -1.11 7.95 -3.04
N ILE A 24 -1.08 6.65 -3.33
CA ILE A 24 -1.64 6.08 -4.58
C ILE A 24 -3.14 6.37 -4.67
N LEU A 25 -3.89 6.13 -3.59
CA LEU A 25 -5.33 6.37 -3.55
C LEU A 25 -5.69 7.85 -3.68
N SER A 26 -4.94 8.74 -3.02
CA SER A 26 -5.14 10.19 -3.15
C SER A 26 -4.97 10.64 -4.60
N LEU A 27 -3.89 10.22 -5.27
CA LEU A 27 -3.65 10.59 -6.67
C LEU A 27 -4.68 9.98 -7.63
N TYR A 28 -5.17 8.77 -7.35
CA TYR A 28 -6.25 8.17 -8.13
C TYR A 28 -7.57 8.92 -7.95
N LYS A 29 -7.88 9.39 -6.73
CA LYS A 29 -9.06 10.24 -6.44
C LYS A 29 -8.98 11.61 -7.11
N GLU A 30 -7.78 12.13 -7.36
CA GLU A 30 -7.55 13.33 -8.19
C GLU A 30 -7.84 13.09 -9.68
N GLY A 31 -8.07 11.84 -10.10
CA GLY A 31 -8.37 11.46 -11.48
C GLY A 31 -7.13 11.06 -12.29
N LYS A 32 -5.97 10.88 -11.65
CA LYS A 32 -4.76 10.42 -12.34
C LYS A 32 -4.87 8.95 -12.70
N ASN A 33 -4.31 8.57 -13.85
CA ASN A 33 -4.25 7.17 -14.27
C ASN A 33 -3.03 6.44 -13.69
N ILE A 34 -3.03 5.11 -13.77
CA ILE A 34 -1.98 4.22 -13.23
C ILE A 34 -0.57 4.66 -13.67
N THR A 35 -0.39 5.02 -14.95
CA THR A 35 0.90 5.44 -15.49
C THR A 35 1.39 6.74 -14.87
N GLU A 36 0.51 7.72 -14.70
CA GLU A 36 0.82 9.02 -14.09
C GLU A 36 1.17 8.87 -12.60
N ILE A 37 0.43 8.02 -11.88
CA ILE A 37 0.66 7.73 -10.46
C ILE A 37 2.00 7.02 -10.28
N ALA A 38 2.24 5.95 -11.05
CA ALA A 38 3.48 5.19 -11.02
C ALA A 38 4.70 6.09 -11.31
N SER A 39 4.59 6.96 -12.32
CA SER A 39 5.64 7.92 -12.63
C SER A 39 5.84 8.97 -11.54
N SER A 40 4.78 9.44 -10.87
CA SER A 40 4.85 10.48 -9.84
C SER A 40 5.47 9.96 -8.54
N LEU A 41 5.20 8.71 -8.20
CA LEU A 41 5.67 8.08 -6.95
C LEU A 41 6.89 7.17 -7.17
N HIS A 42 7.41 7.10 -8.41
CA HIS A 42 8.50 6.19 -8.80
C HIS A 42 8.23 4.71 -8.48
N PHE A 43 6.97 4.29 -8.59
CA PHE A 43 6.55 2.90 -8.42
C PHE A 43 6.40 2.17 -9.75
N SER A 44 6.34 0.85 -9.68
CA SER A 44 5.97 0.04 -10.84
C SER A 44 4.47 0.19 -11.12
N GLN A 45 4.09 0.18 -12.40
CA GLN A 45 2.67 0.24 -12.78
C GLN A 45 1.90 -0.96 -12.24
N SER A 46 2.51 -2.14 -12.19
CA SER A 46 1.92 -3.35 -11.60
C SER A 46 1.59 -3.15 -10.12
N TYR A 47 2.50 -2.58 -9.33
CA TYR A 47 2.22 -2.30 -7.91
C TYR A 47 1.04 -1.35 -7.73
N VAL A 48 1.00 -0.26 -8.51
CA VAL A 48 -0.12 0.69 -8.48
C VAL A 48 -1.44 0.02 -8.90
N GLN A 49 -1.39 -0.84 -9.92
CA GLN A 49 -2.56 -1.61 -10.36
C GLN A 49 -3.07 -2.55 -9.26
N ASP A 50 -2.18 -3.26 -8.58
CA ASP A 50 -2.53 -4.18 -7.50
C ASP A 50 -3.17 -3.44 -6.33
N VAL A 51 -2.60 -2.30 -5.92
CA VAL A 51 -3.15 -1.42 -4.87
C VAL A 51 -4.57 -0.98 -5.21
N LEU A 52 -4.78 -0.46 -6.44
CA LEU A 52 -6.08 0.04 -6.86
C LEU A 52 -7.11 -1.09 -7.03
N LEU A 53 -6.68 -2.29 -7.44
CA LEU A 53 -7.54 -3.45 -7.50
C LEU A 53 -8.00 -3.84 -6.09
N CYS A 54 -7.06 -3.92 -5.13
CA CYS A 54 -7.37 -4.20 -3.73
C CYS A 54 -8.34 -3.17 -3.15
N ALA A 55 -8.11 -1.88 -3.38
CA ALA A 55 -8.99 -0.81 -2.90
C ALA A 55 -10.43 -0.93 -3.46
N GLN A 56 -10.56 -1.27 -4.74
CA GLN A 56 -11.88 -1.50 -5.35
C GLN A 56 -12.56 -2.75 -4.77
N THR A 57 -11.81 -3.81 -4.45
CA THR A 57 -12.36 -5.07 -3.92
C THR A 57 -12.77 -4.99 -2.45
N LEU A 58 -12.05 -4.21 -1.64
CA LEU A 58 -12.33 -4.08 -0.21
C LEU A 58 -13.49 -3.13 0.09
N ALA A 59 -13.91 -2.31 -0.90
CA ALA A 59 -14.96 -1.28 -0.77
C ALA A 59 -14.74 -0.28 0.39
N GLU A 60 -13.54 -0.29 0.99
CA GLU A 60 -13.09 0.59 2.05
C GLU A 60 -11.77 1.22 1.60
N ASP A 61 -11.69 2.54 1.60
CA ASP A 61 -10.47 3.33 1.34
C ASP A 61 -9.47 3.23 2.51
N ASP A 62 -9.41 2.10 3.22
CA ASP A 62 -8.50 1.90 4.33
C ASP A 62 -7.14 1.39 3.83
N ALA A 63 -6.19 2.31 3.77
CA ALA A 63 -4.82 2.04 3.34
C ALA A 63 -4.12 0.98 4.21
N MET A 64 -4.48 0.84 5.49
CA MET A 64 -3.92 -0.19 6.37
C MET A 64 -4.46 -1.58 6.01
N ALA A 65 -5.74 -1.68 5.67
CA ALA A 65 -6.33 -2.95 5.24
C ALA A 65 -5.70 -3.44 3.93
N ILE A 66 -5.52 -2.53 2.96
CA ILE A 66 -4.85 -2.84 1.69
C ILE A 66 -3.39 -3.22 1.93
N ALA A 67 -2.65 -2.46 2.73
CA ALA A 67 -1.25 -2.74 3.02
C ALA A 67 -1.06 -4.10 3.71
N MET A 68 -1.98 -4.49 4.59
CA MET A 68 -1.98 -5.80 5.24
C MET A 68 -2.19 -6.94 4.24
N VAL A 69 -3.15 -6.80 3.32
CA VAL A 69 -3.39 -7.80 2.26
C VAL A 69 -2.18 -7.95 1.34
N MET A 70 -1.49 -6.85 1.04
CA MET A 70 -0.31 -6.84 0.17
C MET A 70 0.99 -7.28 0.85
N GLU A 71 1.04 -7.38 2.18
CA GLU A 71 2.22 -7.90 2.90
C GLU A 71 2.26 -9.44 2.90
N ASP A 72 1.11 -10.10 2.75
CA ASP A 72 0.95 -11.56 2.70
C ASP A 72 1.05 -12.16 1.27
N SER A 73 1.26 -11.34 0.23
CA SER A 73 1.34 -11.77 -1.19
C SER A 73 2.75 -11.84 -1.77
#